data_AF-A0A7K6AD06-F1
#
_entry.id   AF-A0A7K6AD06-F1
#
_cell.length_a   1.000
_cell.length_b   1.000
_cell.length_c   1.000
_cell.angle_alpha   90.00
_cell.angle_beta   90.00
_cell.angle_gamma   90.00
#
_symmetry.space_group_name_H-M   'P 1'
#
loop_
_entity.id
_entity.type
_entity.pdbx_description
1 polymer ?
#
loop_
_entity_poly.entity_id
_entity_poly.type
_entity_poly.pdbx_seq_one_letter_code
_entity_poly.pdbx_strand_id
1 'polypeptide(L)'
;VVARGRNVSVNGAMVLEGHPYLHRGLGVTWPGDWVAVASSLGMRVAWDGHLAVTVTAEPELRGGTWGLCGTYTDDPADDFMGPDGDVAPFAASFGNAWKVP
;
A
#
# COMPACT_ATOMS: atom_id res chain seq x y z
N VAL A 1 -5.71 -5.56 -8.32
CA VAL A 1 -6.90 -4.82 -7.84
C VAL A 1 -6.78 -3.39 -8.33
N VAL A 2 -7.87 -2.77 -8.78
CA VAL A 2 -7.88 -1.34 -9.13
C VAL A 2 -9.06 -0.69 -8.44
N ALA A 3 -8.82 0.39 -7.70
CA ALA A 3 -9.85 1.22 -7.08
C ALA A 3 -9.87 2.60 -7.77
N ARG A 4 -11.07 3.10 -8.11
CA ARG A 4 -11.31 4.43 -8.68
C ARG A 4 -12.57 5.02 -8.06
N GLY A 5 -12.41 6.01 -7.19
CA GLY A 5 -13.46 6.40 -6.25
C GLY A 5 -13.87 5.19 -5.40
N ARG A 6 -15.17 4.91 -5.37
CA ARG A 6 -15.72 3.76 -4.64
C ARG A 6 -15.82 2.47 -5.48
N ASN A 7 -15.53 2.57 -6.78
CA ASN A 7 -15.55 1.43 -7.71
C ASN A 7 -14.26 0.61 -7.59
N VAL A 8 -14.40 -0.69 -7.34
CA VAL A 8 -13.27 -1.63 -7.23
C VAL A 8 -13.40 -2.74 -8.27
N SER A 9 -12.27 -3.11 -8.88
CA SER A 9 -12.17 -4.29 -9.73
C SER A 9 -11.00 -5.20 -9.31
N VAL A 10 -11.21 -6.50 -9.45
CA VAL A 10 -10.22 -7.55 -9.19
C VAL A 10 -10.06 -8.35 -10.49
N ASN A 11 -8.86 -8.31 -11.08
CA ASN A 11 -8.56 -8.95 -12.37
C ASN A 11 -9.54 -8.56 -13.50
N GLY A 12 -9.98 -7.30 -13.52
CA GLY A 12 -10.95 -6.78 -14.50
C GLY A 12 -12.42 -7.05 -14.17
N ALA A 13 -12.73 -7.92 -13.20
CA ALA A 13 -14.09 -8.14 -12.73
C ALA A 13 -14.47 -7.11 -11.66
N MET A 14 -15.64 -6.48 -11.84
CA MET A 14 -16.18 -5.52 -10.88
C MET A 14 -16.56 -6.20 -9.57
N VAL A 15 -16.25 -5.52 -8.45
CA VAL A 15 -16.68 -5.92 -7.10
C VAL A 15 -17.82 -5.00 -6.67
N LEU A 16 -18.91 -5.59 -6.18
CA LEU A 16 -20.04 -4.82 -5.66
C LEU A 16 -19.65 -4.07 -4.39
N GLU A 17 -19.90 -2.77 -4.41
CA GLU A 17 -19.63 -1.90 -3.27
C GLU A 17 -20.44 -2.30 -2.03
N GLY A 18 -19.84 -2.20 -0.85
CA GLY A 18 -20.49 -2.42 0.45
C GLY A 18 -20.60 -3.88 0.86
N HIS A 19 -20.30 -4.82 -0.05
CA HIS A 19 -20.30 -6.25 0.24
C HIS A 19 -18.87 -6.77 0.35
N PRO A 20 -18.44 -7.29 1.52
CA PRO A 20 -17.11 -7.87 1.66
C PRO A 20 -16.83 -8.89 0.56
N TYR A 21 -15.74 -8.69 -0.17
CA TYR A 21 -15.30 -9.59 -1.23
C TYR A 21 -14.06 -10.33 -0.77
N LEU A 22 -14.06 -11.65 -0.90
CA LEU A 22 -12.94 -12.52 -0.57
C LEU A 22 -12.63 -13.42 -1.76
N HIS A 23 -11.39 -13.40 -2.23
CA HIS A 23 -10.94 -14.25 -3.32
C HIS A 23 -9.46 -14.56 -3.22
N ARG A 24 -9.10 -15.84 -3.05
CA ARG A 24 -7.71 -16.33 -3.08
C ARG A 24 -6.76 -15.53 -2.19
N GLY A 25 -7.14 -15.30 -0.94
CA GLY A 25 -6.33 -14.54 0.02
C GLY A 25 -6.40 -13.02 -0.13
N LEU A 26 -7.13 -12.50 -1.12
CA LEU A 26 -7.44 -11.07 -1.24
C LEU A 26 -8.79 -10.77 -0.60
N GLY A 27 -8.85 -9.72 0.21
CA GLY A 27 -10.08 -9.14 0.75
C GLY A 27 -10.30 -7.71 0.28
N VAL A 28 -11.55 -7.34 0.00
CA VAL A 28 -11.98 -5.96 -0.24
C VAL A 28 -13.14 -5.62 0.69
N THR A 29 -13.03 -4.50 1.41
CA THR A 29 -14.04 -4.02 2.36
C THR A 29 -14.22 -2.50 2.24
N TRP A 30 -15.33 -1.98 2.78
CA TRP A 30 -15.65 -0.55 2.81
C TRP A 30 -15.86 -0.05 4.24
N PRO A 31 -14.79 0.11 5.04
CA PRO A 31 -14.90 0.64 6.39
C PRO A 31 -15.23 2.14 6.36
N GLY A 32 -16.48 2.49 6.61
CA GLY A 32 -16.96 3.87 6.49
C GLY A 32 -16.86 4.34 5.03
N ASP A 33 -16.18 5.47 4.81
CA ASP A 33 -15.98 6.04 3.48
C ASP A 33 -14.71 5.58 2.76
N TRP A 34 -13.95 4.68 3.38
CA TRP A 34 -12.71 4.16 2.82
C TRP A 34 -12.96 2.87 2.04
N VAL A 35 -12.14 2.64 1.02
CA VAL A 35 -11.95 1.31 0.41
C VAL A 35 -10.71 0.68 1.02
N ALA A 36 -10.82 -0.53 1.56
CA ALA A 36 -9.68 -1.27 2.10
C ALA A 36 -9.48 -2.59 1.36
N VAL A 37 -8.26 -2.81 0.88
CA VAL A 37 -7.80 -4.05 0.28
C VAL A 37 -6.82 -4.72 1.23
N ALA A 38 -7.09 -5.96 1.61
CA ALA A 38 -6.23 -6.76 2.47
C ALA A 38 -5.72 -7.98 1.71
N SER A 39 -4.50 -8.40 2.02
CA SER A 39 -3.88 -9.62 1.51
C SER A 39 -3.62 -10.58 2.67
N SER A 40 -3.75 -11.88 2.42
CA SER A 40 -3.35 -12.94 3.34
C SER A 40 -1.84 -12.97 3.64
N LEU A 41 -1.06 -12.12 2.96
CA LEU A 41 0.35 -11.87 3.25
C LEU A 41 0.57 -10.87 4.40
N GLY A 42 -0.48 -10.39 5.07
CA GLY A 42 -0.36 -9.43 6.18
C GLY A 42 -0.22 -7.96 5.75
N MET A 43 -0.63 -7.63 4.52
CA MET A 43 -0.65 -6.25 4.01
C MET A 43 -2.08 -5.75 3.83
N ARG A 44 -2.31 -4.50 4.25
CA ARG A 44 -3.56 -3.79 4.00
C ARG A 44 -3.28 -2.40 3.45
N VAL A 45 -4.01 -2.04 2.40
CA VAL A 45 -4.03 -0.67 1.85
C VAL A 45 -5.45 -0.14 1.97
N ALA A 46 -5.61 1.04 2.56
CA ALA A 46 -6.87 1.75 2.66
C ALA A 46 -6.77 3.10 1.97
N TRP A 47 -7.80 3.48 1.23
CA TRP A 47 -7.88 4.76 0.52
C TRP A 47 -9.24 5.42 0.75
N ASP A 48 -9.24 6.73 0.99
CA ASP A 48 -10.43 7.55 1.24
C ASP A 48 -11.22 7.94 -0.02
N GLY A 49 -10.75 7.53 -1.21
CA GLY A 49 -11.33 7.97 -2.48
C GLY A 49 -10.80 9.32 -2.99
N HIS A 50 -9.90 9.95 -2.23
CA HIS A 50 -9.28 11.26 -2.51
C HIS A 50 -7.75 11.19 -2.35
N LEU A 51 -7.19 11.79 -1.30
CA LEU A 51 -5.76 12.05 -1.15
C LEU A 51 -5.10 11.20 -0.05
N ALA A 52 -5.89 10.59 0.83
CA ALA A 52 -5.36 9.85 1.96
C ALA A 52 -5.25 8.36 1.65
N VAL A 53 -4.03 7.84 1.75
CA VAL A 53 -3.73 6.41 1.64
C VAL A 53 -3.03 5.98 2.91
N THR A 54 -3.52 4.89 3.51
CA THR A 54 -2.90 4.24 4.66
C THR A 54 -2.45 2.85 4.25
N VAL A 55 -1.19 2.55 4.51
CA VAL A 55 -0.61 1.21 4.35
C VAL A 55 -0.35 0.64 5.74
N THR A 56 -0.78 -0.58 5.98
CA THR A 56 -0.53 -1.31 7.22
C THR A 56 0.13 -2.64 6.86
N ALA A 57 1.29 -2.89 7.47
CA ALA A 57 2.02 -4.14 7.38
C ALA A 57 1.98 -4.83 8.74
N GLU A 58 1.73 -6.13 8.76
CA GLU A 58 1.83 -6.94 9.97
C GLU A 58 3.31 -7.11 10.40
N PRO A 59 3.60 -7.33 11.70
CA PRO A 59 4.97 -7.42 12.22
C PRO A 59 5.85 -8.47 11.54
N GLU A 60 5.26 -9.53 10.98
CA GLU A 60 5.95 -10.58 10.23
C GLU A 60 6.64 -10.07 8.96
N LEU A 61 6.27 -8.87 8.49
CA LEU A 61 6.86 -8.20 7.33
C LEU A 61 7.96 -7.19 7.69
N ARG A 62 8.37 -7.13 8.97
CA ARG A 62 9.46 -6.26 9.42
C ARG A 62 10.74 -6.49 8.62
N GLY A 63 11.34 -5.41 8.13
CA GLY A 63 12.52 -5.44 7.27
C GLY A 63 12.27 -5.96 5.84
N GLY A 64 11.01 -6.23 5.49
CA GLY A 64 10.61 -6.78 4.19
C GLY A 64 9.94 -5.77 3.26
N THR A 65 9.81 -4.51 3.67
CA THR A 65 9.22 -3.46 2.83
C THR A 65 10.29 -2.73 2.03
N TRP A 66 9.90 -2.23 0.85
CA TRP A 66 10.78 -1.42 0.02
C TRP A 66 9.94 -0.46 -0.81
N GLY A 67 10.17 0.84 -0.65
CA GLY A 67 9.38 1.89 -1.31
C GLY A 67 9.31 3.17 -0.49
N LEU A 68 8.38 4.05 -0.85
CA LEU A 68 8.19 5.35 -0.18
C LEU A 68 7.76 5.26 1.29
N CYS A 69 7.33 4.09 1.78
CA CYS A 69 7.02 3.85 3.19
C CYS A 69 8.24 3.34 4.00
N GLY A 70 9.45 3.34 3.42
CA GLY A 70 10.67 2.90 4.08
C GLY A 70 10.87 1.37 4.09
N THR A 71 11.86 0.94 4.87
CA THR A 71 12.35 -0.44 4.97
C THR A 71 11.65 -1.27 6.07
N TYR A 72 10.94 -0.58 6.98
CA TYR A 72 10.28 -1.15 8.15
C TYR A 72 11.25 -1.92 9.09
N THR A 73 12.44 -1.36 9.33
CA THR A 73 13.47 -1.94 10.23
C THR A 73 13.46 -1.38 11.65
N ASP A 74 12.68 -0.33 11.91
CA ASP A 74 12.74 0.59 13.06
C ASP A 74 14.04 1.44 13.12
N ASP A 75 14.82 1.49 12.04
CA ASP A 75 15.96 2.40 11.92
C ASP A 75 15.64 3.59 10.99
N PRO A 76 15.38 4.79 11.51
CA PRO A 76 15.09 5.95 10.67
C PRO A 76 16.27 6.38 9.79
N ALA A 77 17.48 5.86 10.00
CA ALA A 77 18.63 6.14 9.17
C ALA A 77 18.57 5.49 7.78
N ASP A 78 17.76 4.42 7.61
CA ASP A 78 17.64 3.69 6.34
C ASP A 78 16.31 3.95 5.60
N ASP A 79 15.39 4.71 6.20
CA ASP A 79 14.04 4.96 5.63
C ASP A 79 14.07 5.62 4.24
N PHE A 80 15.14 6.36 3.93
CA PHE A 80 15.33 6.99 2.61
C PHE A 80 16.15 6.11 1.64
N MET A 81 16.19 4.79 1.85
CA MET A 81 16.79 3.85 0.92
C MET A 81 16.06 3.84 -0.44
N GLY A 82 16.80 4.18 -1.48
CA GLY A 82 16.35 4.18 -2.86
C GLY A 82 16.22 2.77 -3.46
N PRO A 83 15.69 2.66 -4.69
CA PRO A 83 15.60 1.40 -5.43
C PRO A 83 16.98 0.84 -5.86
N ASP A 84 18.02 1.66 -5.81
CA ASP A 84 19.43 1.28 -6.04
C ASP A 84 20.15 0.79 -4.77
N GLY A 85 19.51 0.92 -3.60
CA GLY A 85 20.07 0.55 -2.30
C GLY A 85 20.81 1.68 -1.59
N ASP A 86 20.95 2.86 -2.20
CA ASP A 86 21.61 4.01 -1.58
C ASP A 86 20.63 4.80 -0.70
N VAL A 87 21.12 5.33 0.43
CA VAL A 87 20.31 6.18 1.31
C VAL A 87 20.39 7.63 0.82
N ALA A 88 19.25 8.15 0.36
CA ALA A 88 19.16 9.52 -0.13
C ALA A 88 19.26 10.54 1.03
N PRO A 89 20.00 11.64 0.88
CA PRO A 89 20.19 12.62 1.96
C PRO A 89 18.97 13.53 2.18
N PHE A 90 18.04 13.59 1.24
CA PHE A 90 16.88 14.48 1.28
C PHE A 90 15.60 13.75 0.86
N ALA A 91 14.47 14.13 1.48
CA ALA A 91 13.15 13.59 1.16
C ALA A 91 12.76 13.79 -0.32
N ALA A 92 13.15 14.92 -0.92
CA ALA A 92 12.87 15.21 -2.31
C ALA A 92 13.64 14.29 -3.28
N SER A 93 14.92 14.03 -3.02
CA SER A 93 15.71 13.10 -3.83
C SER A 93 15.23 11.66 -3.64
N PHE A 94 14.89 11.27 -2.40
CA PHE A 94 14.26 9.99 -2.10
C PHE A 94 12.94 9.80 -2.88
N GLY A 95 12.02 10.76 -2.78
CA GLY A 95 10.73 10.71 -3.46
C GLY A 95 10.86 10.61 -4.99
N ASN A 96 11.82 11.34 -5.56
CA ASN A 96 12.09 11.31 -7.00
C ASN A 96 12.68 9.96 -7.48
N ALA A 97 13.48 9.29 -6.65
CA ALA A 97 14.10 8.00 -6.99
C ALA A 97 13.07 6.87 -7.16
N TRP A 98 11.93 6.96 -6.45
CA TRP A 98 10.85 5.97 -6.48
C TRP A 98 9.80 6.22 -7.58
N LYS A 99 10.05 7.16 -8.50
CA LYS A 99 9.13 7.44 -9.60
C LYS A 99 9.04 6.24 -10.54
N VAL A 100 7.83 5.71 -10.69
CA VAL A 100 7.49 4.66 -11.67
C VAL A 100 7.20 5.31 -13.04
N PRO A 101 7.62 4.73 -14.18
CA PRO A 101 7.34 5.26 -15.52
C PRO A 101 5.86 5.42 -15.87
#